data_AF-A0A4Y1R6V8-F1
#
_entry.id   AF-A0A4Y1R6V8-F1
#
_cell.length_a   1.000
_cell.length_b   1.000
_cell.length_c   1.000
_cell.angle_alpha   90.00
_cell.angle_beta   90.00
_cell.angle_gamma   90.00
#
_symmetry.space_group_name_H-M   'P 1'
#
loop_
_entity.id
_entity.type
_entity.pdbx_description
1 polymer ?
#
loop_
_entity_poly.entity_id
_entity_poly.type
_entity_poly.pdbx_seq_one_letter_code
_entity_poly.pdbx_strand_id
1 'polypeptide(L)'
;MDELRSTISETKVSSAPFNLETHLMNPGEVFSLFKQMLDEDCELLYLCTRPENLLIMNIPVPPTVIRPSVLVDDSWTNENDITERLKNIVQANARLRHDLTQDLPPAYAGGFKHSWDALQVEVAQ
;
A
#
# COMPACT_ATOMS: atom_id res chain seq x y z
N MET A 1 -2.42 26.75 -31.67
CA MET A 1 -2.69 27.35 -30.33
C MET A 1 -4.18 27.41 -30.03
N ASP A 2 -5.05 27.59 -31.03
CA ASP A 2 -6.50 27.66 -30.82
C ASP A 2 -7.20 26.30 -30.63
N GLU A 3 -6.66 25.23 -31.23
CA GLU A 3 -7.16 23.86 -31.01
C GLU A 3 -6.98 23.37 -29.56
N LEU A 4 -5.88 23.75 -28.91
CA LEU A 4 -5.59 23.38 -27.51
C LEU A 4 -6.60 24.03 -26.53
N ARG A 5 -7.14 25.20 -26.88
CA ARG A 5 -8.18 25.87 -26.08
C ARG A 5 -9.54 25.22 -26.26
N SER A 6 -9.80 24.68 -27.44
CA SER A 6 -11.05 23.97 -27.73
C SER A 6 -11.15 22.65 -26.95
N THR A 7 -10.07 21.88 -26.85
CA THR A 7 -10.07 20.59 -26.13
C THR A 7 -10.23 20.75 -24.62
N ILE A 8 -9.66 21.78 -24.01
CA ILE A 8 -9.85 22.09 -22.57
C ILE A 8 -11.32 22.44 -22.25
N SER A 9 -12.05 22.97 -23.24
CA SER A 9 -13.44 23.40 -23.07
C SER A 9 -14.43 22.22 -23.05
N GLU A 10 -14.06 21.08 -23.63
CA GLU A 10 -14.90 19.88 -23.70
C GLU A 10 -14.75 18.96 -22.48
N THR A 11 -13.66 19.08 -21.72
CA THR A 11 -13.60 18.51 -20.37
C THR A 11 -14.44 19.36 -19.43
N LYS A 12 -15.75 19.12 -19.45
CA LYS A 12 -16.70 19.49 -18.42
C LYS A 12 -16.28 18.83 -17.11
N VAL A 13 -15.30 19.45 -16.43
CA VAL A 13 -14.97 19.15 -15.04
C VAL A 13 -16.27 19.35 -14.27
N SER A 14 -16.82 18.24 -13.79
CA SER A 14 -17.97 18.22 -12.90
C SER A 14 -17.66 19.12 -11.70
N SER A 15 -18.12 20.37 -11.77
CA SER A 15 -18.15 21.31 -10.67
C SER A 15 -19.28 20.93 -9.73
N ALA A 16 -19.21 19.72 -9.16
CA ALA A 16 -19.76 19.52 -7.84
C ALA A 16 -18.79 20.22 -6.86
N PRO A 17 -19.29 20.90 -5.81
CA PRO A 17 -18.41 21.28 -4.70
C PRO A 17 -17.75 19.99 -4.21
N PHE A 18 -16.44 19.86 -4.44
CA PHE A 18 -15.64 18.84 -3.77
C PHE A 18 -15.75 19.18 -2.29
N ASN A 19 -16.61 18.45 -1.57
CA ASN A 19 -16.60 18.48 -0.12
C ASN A 19 -15.18 18.10 0.28
N LEU A 20 -14.42 19.09 0.78
CA LEU A 20 -13.09 18.93 1.33
C LEU A 20 -13.17 18.28 2.74
N GLU A 21 -14.23 17.51 3.01
CA GLU A 21 -14.10 16.41 3.96
C GLU A 21 -13.14 15.44 3.29
N THR A 22 -11.90 15.40 3.80
CA THR A 22 -10.81 14.58 3.28
C THR A 22 -11.28 13.16 3.02
N HIS A 23 -11.64 12.88 1.76
CA HIS A 23 -12.05 11.55 1.35
C HIS A 23 -10.81 10.66 1.40
N LEU A 24 -10.69 9.87 2.47
CA LEU A 24 -9.60 8.93 2.63
C LEU A 24 -9.80 7.79 1.63
N MET A 25 -8.96 7.76 0.60
CA MET A 25 -8.99 6.70 -0.41
C MET A 25 -8.39 5.41 0.13
N ASN A 26 -9.05 4.28 -0.13
CA ASN A 26 -8.48 2.97 0.15
C ASN A 26 -7.43 2.62 -0.92
N PRO A 27 -6.29 1.99 -0.55
CA PRO A 27 -5.29 1.56 -1.53
C PRO A 27 -5.83 0.65 -2.65
N GLY A 28 -6.88 -0.13 -2.43
CA GLY A 28 -7.55 -0.91 -3.48
C GLY A 28 -8.28 -0.05 -4.50
N GLU A 29 -8.86 1.08 -4.09
CA GLU A 29 -9.48 2.06 -4.99
C GLU A 29 -8.38 2.76 -5.80
N VAL A 30 -7.31 3.20 -5.14
CA VAL A 30 -6.14 3.82 -5.78
C VAL A 30 -5.52 2.88 -6.81
N PHE A 31 -5.36 1.59 -6.47
CA PHE A 31 -4.84 0.58 -7.40
C PHE A 31 -5.70 0.47 -8.67
N SER A 32 -7.02 0.45 -8.50
CA SER A 32 -7.97 0.35 -9.60
C SER A 32 -7.92 1.57 -10.51
N LEU A 33 -7.75 2.77 -9.94
CA LEU A 33 -7.56 4.02 -10.68
C LEU A 33 -6.23 4.02 -11.44
N PHE A 34 -5.12 3.66 -10.80
CA PHE A 34 -3.81 3.61 -11.44
C PHE A 34 -3.76 2.62 -12.60
N LYS A 35 -4.42 1.46 -12.46
CA LYS A 35 -4.55 0.48 -13.55
C LYS A 35 -5.32 1.00 -14.77
N GLN A 36 -6.17 2.00 -14.62
CA GLN A 36 -6.93 2.61 -15.72
C GLN A 36 -6.15 3.69 -16.47
N MET A 37 -5.02 4.18 -15.94
CA MET A 37 -4.20 5.18 -16.61
C MET A 37 -3.61 4.61 -17.90
N LEU A 38 -3.58 5.42 -18.97
CA LEU A 38 -2.96 5.03 -20.24
C LEU A 38 -1.43 5.18 -20.16
N ASP A 39 -0.70 4.53 -21.07
CA ASP A 39 0.76 4.61 -21.08
C ASP A 39 1.25 6.00 -21.53
N GLU A 40 0.49 6.65 -22.42
CA GLU A 40 0.74 8.03 -22.87
C GLU A 40 0.61 9.04 -21.71
N ASP A 41 -0.35 8.82 -20.79
CA ASP A 41 -0.50 9.63 -19.59
C ASP A 41 0.68 9.41 -18.64
N CYS A 42 1.18 8.18 -18.54
CA CYS A 42 2.35 7.86 -17.72
C CYS A 42 3.61 8.55 -18.27
N GLU A 43 3.80 8.56 -19.59
CA GLU A 43 4.90 9.27 -20.24
C GLU A 43 4.80 10.78 -20.02
N LEU A 44 3.60 11.36 -20.18
CA LEU A 44 3.36 12.78 -19.94
C LEU A 44 3.69 13.21 -18.50
N LEU A 45 3.45 12.32 -17.53
CA LEU A 45 3.78 12.50 -16.12
C LEU A 45 5.22 12.12 -15.76
N TYR A 46 6.05 11.73 -16.74
CA TYR A 46 7.43 11.28 -16.55
C TYR A 46 7.56 10.09 -15.59
N LEU A 47 6.57 9.19 -15.58
CA LEU A 47 6.62 7.97 -14.79
C LEU A 47 7.49 6.92 -15.49
N CYS A 48 8.55 6.46 -14.82
CA CYS A 48 9.44 5.41 -15.34
C CYS A 48 8.79 4.02 -15.37
N THR A 49 7.73 3.84 -14.58
CA THR A 49 6.97 2.59 -14.47
C THR A 49 5.50 2.90 -14.35
N ARG A 50 4.67 1.91 -14.67
CA ARG A 50 3.23 1.94 -14.41
C ARG A 50 2.92 2.34 -12.95
N PRO A 51 1.99 3.26 -12.70
CA PRO A 51 1.73 3.82 -11.37
C PRO A 51 1.19 2.77 -10.39
N GLU A 52 0.48 1.75 -10.86
CA GLU A 52 0.00 0.66 -10.02
C GLU A 52 1.15 -0.15 -9.36
N ASN A 53 2.36 -0.09 -9.92
CA ASN A 53 3.56 -0.72 -9.34
C ASN A 53 4.13 0.06 -8.15
N LEU A 54 3.64 1.27 -7.88
CA LEU A 54 4.00 2.05 -6.69
C LEU A 54 3.36 1.46 -5.43
N LEU A 55 2.33 0.63 -5.56
CA LEU A 55 1.70 -0.06 -4.43
C LEU A 55 2.44 -1.36 -4.13
N ILE A 56 2.91 -1.49 -2.88
CA ILE A 56 3.61 -2.67 -2.42
C ILE A 56 2.60 -3.81 -2.19
N MET A 57 2.57 -4.78 -3.11
CA MET A 57 1.79 -6.02 -2.96
C MET A 57 2.63 -7.20 -2.48
N ASN A 58 3.93 -7.15 -2.75
CA ASN A 58 4.88 -8.19 -2.40
C ASN A 58 6.14 -7.55 -1.82
N ILE A 59 6.57 -8.02 -0.65
CA ILE A 59 7.81 -7.58 -0.03
C ILE A 59 8.88 -8.65 -0.29
N PRO A 60 9.96 -8.33 -1.03
CA PRO A 60 11.05 -9.27 -1.23
C PRO A 60 11.77 -9.53 0.10
N VAL A 61 11.98 -10.80 0.42
CA VAL A 61 12.71 -11.21 1.63
C VAL A 61 14.17 -11.44 1.27
N PRO A 62 15.12 -10.69 1.85
CA PRO A 62 16.54 -10.87 1.55
C PRO A 62 17.04 -12.24 2.08
N PRO A 63 18.02 -12.85 1.38
CA PRO A 63 18.63 -14.11 1.79
C PRO A 63 19.39 -13.96 3.11
N THR A 64 19.60 -15.08 3.82
CA THR A 64 20.22 -15.12 5.15
C THR A 64 21.58 -14.43 5.24
N VAL A 65 22.38 -14.46 4.16
CA VAL A 65 23.68 -13.78 4.11
C VAL A 65 23.60 -12.26 4.28
N ILE A 66 22.46 -11.65 3.94
CA ILE A 66 22.19 -10.21 4.11
C ILE A 66 21.54 -9.92 5.48
N ARG A 67 20.97 -10.95 6.13
CA ARG A 67 20.32 -10.87 7.45
C ARG A 67 20.90 -11.89 8.43
N PRO A 68 22.21 -11.87 8.70
CA PRO A 68 22.89 -12.89 9.49
C PRO A 68 22.46 -12.85 10.96
N SER A 69 22.31 -14.01 11.60
CA SER A 69 22.16 -14.10 13.05
C SER A 69 23.53 -14.20 13.73
N VAL A 70 23.65 -13.64 14.93
CA VAL A 70 24.87 -13.63 15.73
C VAL A 70 24.62 -14.41 17.02
N LEU A 71 25.46 -15.43 17.28
CA LEU A 71 25.42 -16.15 18.56
C LEU A 71 26.01 -15.25 19.66
N VAL A 72 25.26 -15.06 20.76
CA VAL A 72 25.69 -14.24 21.91
C VAL A 72 26.21 -15.13 23.04
N ASP A 73 25.62 -16.32 23.22
CA ASP A 73 26.01 -17.36 24.19
C ASP A 73 25.54 -18.73 23.67
N ASP A 74 25.93 -19.85 24.29
CA ASP A 74 25.69 -21.23 23.80
C ASP A 74 24.21 -21.59 23.54
N SER A 75 23.25 -20.77 24.00
CA SER A 75 21.81 -20.96 23.77
C SER A 75 21.06 -19.72 23.24
N TRP A 76 21.74 -18.58 23.03
CA TRP A 76 21.08 -17.32 22.67
C TRP A 76 21.61 -16.76 21.35
N THR A 77 20.70 -16.50 20.43
CA THR A 77 20.98 -15.86 19.14
C THR A 77 20.38 -14.46 19.11
N ASN A 78 21.16 -13.50 18.62
CA ASN A 78 20.69 -12.17 18.26
C ASN A 78 20.41 -12.13 16.75
N GLU A 79 19.17 -11.86 16.38
CA GLU A 79 18.74 -11.79 14.99
C GLU A 79 19.05 -10.41 14.40
N ASN A 80 19.38 -10.35 13.11
CA ASN A 80 19.55 -9.09 12.41
C ASN A 80 18.26 -8.26 12.40
N ASP A 81 18.37 -6.93 12.48
CA ASP A 81 17.22 -6.01 12.52
C ASP A 81 16.22 -6.21 11.38
N ILE A 82 16.69 -6.53 10.16
CA ILE A 82 15.81 -6.83 9.02
C ILE A 82 14.95 -8.08 9.31
N THR A 83 15.53 -9.11 9.93
CA THR A 83 14.78 -10.32 10.32
C THR A 83 13.71 -9.97 11.35
N GLU A 84 14.04 -9.13 12.32
CA GLU A 84 13.07 -8.69 13.32
C GLU A 84 11.95 -7.82 12.73
N ARG A 85 12.27 -6.88 11.84
CA ARG A 85 11.27 -6.05 11.15
C ARG A 85 10.34 -6.90 10.29
N LEU A 86 10.88 -7.85 9.52
CA LEU A 86 10.09 -8.77 8.71
C LEU A 86 9.18 -9.66 9.56
N LYS A 87 9.64 -10.11 10.74
CA LYS A 87 8.81 -10.84 11.72
C LYS A 87 7.57 -10.02 12.09
N ASN A 88 7.73 -8.73 12.41
CA ASN A 88 6.62 -7.87 12.79
C ASN A 88 5.63 -7.65 11.64
N ILE A 89 6.13 -7.39 10.43
CA ILE A 89 5.29 -7.25 9.21
C ILE A 89 4.48 -8.53 8.97
N VAL A 90 5.12 -9.70 9.04
CA VAL A 90 4.45 -11.00 8.83
C VAL A 90 3.37 -11.24 9.90
N GLN A 91 3.63 -10.89 11.16
CA GLN A 91 2.66 -11.01 12.24
C GLN A 91 1.46 -10.07 12.05
N ALA A 92 1.68 -8.81 11.66
CA ALA A 92 0.60 -7.87 11.35
C ALA A 92 -0.26 -8.36 10.17
N ASN A 93 0.38 -8.87 9.12
CA ASN A 93 -0.32 -9.43 7.96
C ASN A 93 -1.14 -10.68 8.34
N ALA A 94 -0.61 -11.56 9.18
CA ALA A 94 -1.35 -12.73 9.67
C ALA A 94 -2.58 -12.35 10.48
N ARG A 95 -2.49 -11.31 11.34
CA ARG A 95 -3.63 -10.78 12.10
C ARG A 95 -4.70 -10.22 11.18
N LEU A 96 -4.33 -9.39 10.20
CA LEU A 96 -5.26 -8.87 9.20
C LEU A 96 -5.98 -10.01 8.45
N ARG A 97 -5.24 -11.03 7.99
CA ARG A 97 -5.84 -12.18 7.30
C ARG A 97 -6.82 -12.93 8.18
N HIS A 98 -6.50 -13.09 9.46
CA HIS A 98 -7.39 -13.70 10.43
C HIS A 98 -8.67 -12.86 10.61
N ASP A 99 -8.55 -11.54 10.80
CA ASP A 99 -9.68 -10.63 10.95
C ASP A 99 -10.60 -10.60 9.71
N LEU A 100 -10.03 -10.77 8.51
CA LEU A 100 -10.77 -10.85 7.25
C LEU A 100 -11.50 -12.18 7.06
N THR A 101 -11.00 -13.27 7.66
CA THR A 101 -11.56 -14.63 7.48
C THR A 101 -12.58 -14.97 8.56
N GLN A 102 -12.54 -14.31 9.72
CA GLN A 102 -13.54 -14.51 10.75
C GLN A 102 -14.83 -13.76 10.39
N ASP A 103 -15.95 -14.50 10.35
CA ASP A 103 -17.29 -13.91 10.33
C ASP A 103 -17.60 -13.26 11.68
N LEU A 104 -17.03 -12.08 11.89
CA LEU A 104 -17.25 -11.28 13.08
C LEU A 104 -18.69 -10.74 13.06
N PRO A 105 -19.39 -10.73 14.21
CA PRO A 105 -20.68 -10.05 14.32
C PRO A 105 -20.58 -8.60 13.84
N PRO A 106 -21.65 -8.00 13.28
CA PRO A 106 -21.60 -6.67 12.65
C PRO A 106 -21.07 -5.54 13.56
N ALA A 107 -21.10 -5.72 14.89
CA ALA A 107 -20.50 -4.81 15.86
C ALA A 107 -18.96 -4.72 15.78
N TYR A 108 -18.30 -5.78 15.27
CA TYR A 108 -16.83 -5.88 15.16
C TYR A 108 -16.35 -5.91 13.70
N ALA A 109 -17.24 -5.73 12.74
CA ALA A 109 -16.91 -5.71 11.31
C ALA A 109 -15.93 -4.59 10.90
N GLY A 110 -15.71 -3.59 11.77
CA GLY A 110 -14.66 -2.58 11.60
C GLY A 110 -13.26 -3.00 12.04
N GLY A 111 -13.10 -4.19 12.64
CA GLY A 111 -11.82 -4.66 13.20
C GLY A 111 -10.70 -4.76 12.16
N PHE A 112 -11.01 -5.17 10.93
CA PHE A 112 -10.02 -5.28 9.86
C PHE A 112 -9.41 -3.93 9.47
N LYS A 113 -10.12 -2.81 9.66
CA LYS A 113 -9.61 -1.46 9.34
C LYS A 113 -8.43 -1.12 10.25
N HIS A 114 -8.52 -1.44 11.53
CA HIS A 114 -7.43 -1.22 12.47
C HIS A 114 -6.23 -2.12 12.17
N SER A 115 -6.44 -3.40 11.87
CA SER A 115 -5.34 -4.29 11.49
C SER A 115 -4.73 -3.94 10.13
N TRP A 116 -5.51 -3.35 9.23
CA TRP A 116 -5.03 -2.76 7.98
C TRP A 116 -4.12 -1.56 8.25
N ASP A 117 -4.57 -0.59 9.04
CA ASP A 117 -3.78 0.60 9.39
C ASP A 117 -2.48 0.21 10.12
N ALA A 118 -2.54 -0.79 11.00
CA ALA A 118 -1.36 -1.34 11.68
C ALA A 118 -0.38 -1.98 10.70
N LEU A 119 -0.85 -2.75 9.72
CA LEU A 119 0.02 -3.33 8.69
C LEU A 119 0.73 -2.25 7.88
N GLN A 120 0.04 -1.16 7.53
CA GLN A 120 0.67 -0.05 6.81
C GLN A 120 1.80 0.59 7.61
N VAL A 121 1.60 0.80 8.91
CA VAL A 121 2.63 1.35 9.80
C VAL A 121 3.83 0.42 9.89
N GLU A 122 3.61 -0.90 10.05
CA GLU A 122 4.72 -1.87 10.14
C GLU A 122 5.56 -1.95 8.86
N VAL A 123 4.94 -1.79 7.70
CA VAL A 123 5.66 -1.81 6.41
C VAL A 123 6.41 -0.50 6.15
N ALA A 124 5.94 0.63 6.70
CA ALA A 124 6.55 1.95 6.49
C ALA A 124 7.76 2.24 7.39
N GLN A 125 7.96 1.48 8.47
CA GLN A 125 9.07 1.63 9.43
C GLN A 125 10.34 0.88 9.00
#